data_AF-A0A1G1F1F3-F1
#
_entry.id   AF-A0A1G1F1F3-F1
#
_cell.length_a   1.000
_cell.length_b   1.000
_cell.length_c   1.000
_cell.angle_alpha   90.00
_cell.angle_beta   90.00
_cell.angle_gamma   90.00
#
_symmetry.space_group_name_H-M   'P 1'
#
loop_
_entity.id
_entity.type
_entity.pdbx_description
1 polymer ?
#
loop_
_entity_poly.entity_id
_entity_poly.type
_entity_poly.pdbx_seq_one_letter_code
_entity_poly.pdbx_strand_id
1 'polypeptide(L)' 'MNLSGKKILGVKVINIIEEDAKAIEKMVNDAVKKIDTDGKQILDIQITEDNIFLILGQNT' A
#
# COMPACT_ATOMS: atom_id res chain seq x y z
N MET A 1 -0.85 -0.40 16.47
CA MET A 1 -0.28 0.71 15.67
C MET A 1 -0.95 2.01 16.10
N ASN A 2 -0.18 3.08 16.30
CA ASN A 2 -0.71 4.38 16.70
C ASN A 2 -0.83 5.28 15.45
N LEU A 3 -2.04 5.46 14.94
CA LEU A 3 -2.37 6.33 13.80
C LEU A 3 -2.95 7.69 14.24
N SER A 4 -2.72 8.09 15.50
CA SER A 4 -3.20 9.36 16.03
C SER A 4 -2.72 10.54 15.18
N GLY A 5 -3.64 11.41 14.75
CA GLY A 5 -3.33 12.55 13.89
C GLY A 5 -3.31 12.24 12.39
N LYS A 6 -3.66 11.01 11.99
CA LYS A 6 -3.78 10.63 10.57
C LYS A 6 -5.21 10.24 10.23
N LYS A 7 -5.72 10.75 9.11
CA LYS A 7 -7.01 10.35 8.56
C LYS A 7 -6.79 9.18 7.61
N ILE A 8 -7.37 8.03 7.94
CA ILE A 8 -7.38 6.87 7.03
C ILE A 8 -8.34 7.17 5.88
N LEU A 9 -7.86 7.01 4.66
CA LEU A 9 -8.62 7.23 3.42
C LEU A 9 -9.00 5.92 2.73
N GLY A 10 -8.27 4.84 2.98
CA GLY A 10 -8.60 3.52 2.44
C GLY A 10 -7.46 2.52 2.57
N VAL A 11 -7.65 1.37 1.92
CA VAL A 11 -6.66 0.30 1.85
C VAL A 11 -6.49 -0.11 0.39
N LYS A 12 -5.25 -0.21 -0.08
CA LYS A 12 -4.91 -0.80 -1.37
C LYS A 12 -4.37 -2.20 -1.13
N VAL A 13 -5.03 -3.19 -1.71
CA VAL A 13 -4.60 -4.59 -1.66
C VAL A 13 -3.91 -4.95 -2.97
N ILE A 14 -2.78 -5.63 -2.87
CA ILE A 14 -2.03 -6.20 -3.98
C ILE A 14 -1.93 -7.70 -3.71
N ASN A 15 -2.57 -8.50 -4.57
CA ASN A 15 -2.42 -9.95 -4.52
C ASN A 15 -1.09 -10.31 -5.19
N ILE A 16 -0.31 -11.16 -4.51
CA ILE A 16 1.02 -11.61 -4.91
C ILE A 16 1.11 -13.14 -5.01
N ILE A 17 -0.04 -13.82 -5.01
CA ILE A 17 -0.10 -15.29 -5.06
C ILE A 17 0.51 -15.78 -6.37
N GLU A 18 1.41 -16.75 -6.28
CA GLU A 18 2.11 -17.35 -7.43
C GLU A 18 2.94 -16.37 -8.29
N GLU A 19 3.12 -15.12 -7.87
CA GLU A 19 3.93 -14.13 -8.57
C GLU A 19 5.41 -14.24 -8.17
N ASP A 20 6.30 -14.02 -9.14
CA ASP A 20 7.73 -13.96 -8.85
C ASP A 20 8.14 -12.60 -8.26
N ALA A 21 9.30 -12.55 -7.61
CA ALA A 21 9.77 -11.35 -6.92
C ALA A 21 9.85 -10.10 -7.82
N LYS A 22 10.19 -10.23 -9.12
CA LYS A 22 10.25 -9.09 -10.05
C LYS A 22 8.86 -8.61 -10.43
N ALA A 23 7.91 -9.52 -10.61
CA ALA A 23 6.52 -9.18 -10.87
C ALA A 23 5.92 -8.42 -9.67
N ILE A 24 6.14 -8.93 -8.46
CA ILE A 24 5.71 -8.29 -7.20
C ILE A 24 6.32 -6.88 -7.08
N GLU A 25 7.63 -6.75 -7.29
CA GLU A 25 8.32 -5.45 -7.21
C GLU A 25 7.70 -4.44 -8.18
N LYS A 26 7.44 -4.85 -9.42
CA LYS A 26 6.79 -4.00 -10.42
C LYS A 26 5.39 -3.58 -9.99
N MET A 27 4.56 -4.52 -9.52
CA MET A 27 3.20 -4.25 -9.06
C MET A 27 3.16 -3.27 -7.89
N VAL A 28 4.05 -3.47 -6.91
CA VAL A 28 4.17 -2.57 -5.75
C VAL A 28 4.64 -1.19 -6.19
N ASN A 29 5.66 -1.10 -7.04
CA ASN A 29 6.16 0.17 -7.55
C ASN A 29 5.08 0.96 -8.31
N ASP A 30 4.30 0.28 -9.17
CA ASP A 30 3.21 0.92 -9.90
C ASP A 30 2.10 1.38 -8.95
N ALA A 31 1.79 0.60 -7.90
CA ALA A 31 0.82 1.00 -6.88
C ALA A 31 1.30 2.23 -6.09
N VAL A 32 2.57 2.25 -5.67
CA VAL A 32 3.17 3.38 -4.93
C VAL A 32 3.14 4.65 -5.78
N LYS A 33 3.55 4.58 -7.05
CA LYS A 33 3.49 5.73 -7.97
C LYS A 33 2.08 6.29 -8.13
N LYS A 34 1.08 5.41 -8.22
CA LYS A 34 -0.32 5.83 -8.31
C LYS A 34 -0.81 6.49 -7.02
N ILE A 35 -0.44 5.95 -5.86
CA ILE A 35 -0.79 6.52 -4.56
C ILE A 35 -0.21 7.93 -4.40
N ASP A 36 1.06 8.11 -4.80
CA ASP A 36 1.75 9.40 -4.77
C ASP A 36 1.11 10.41 -5.74
N THR A 37 0.79 9.99 -6.96
CA THR A 37 0.09 10.82 -7.97
C THR A 37 -1.30 11.25 -7.48
N ASP A 38 -1.99 10.38 -6.73
CA ASP A 38 -3.30 10.66 -6.13
C ASP A 38 -3.21 11.60 -4.90
N GLY A 39 -2.01 12.03 -4.49
CA GLY A 39 -1.79 12.88 -3.31
C GLY A 39 -2.04 12.18 -1.97
N LYS A 40 -2.08 10.84 -1.97
CA LYS A 40 -2.29 10.02 -0.78
C LYS A 40 -0.95 9.58 -0.22
N GLN A 41 -0.92 9.26 1.07
CA GLN A 41 0.28 8.74 1.73
C GLN A 41 0.05 7.30 2.19
N ILE A 42 1.07 6.45 2.04
CA ILE A 42 1.10 5.13 2.67
C ILE A 42 1.44 5.34 4.14
N LEU A 43 0.51 5.00 5.02
CA LEU A 43 0.65 5.14 6.46
C LEU A 43 1.24 3.90 7.11
N ASP A 44 0.95 2.73 6.52
CA ASP A 44 1.39 1.43 7.01
C ASP A 44 1.37 0.40 5.88
N ILE A 45 2.17 -0.66 6.04
CA ILE A 45 2.28 -1.78 5.10
C ILE A 45 2.17 -3.07 5.90
N GLN A 46 1.25 -3.94 5.49
CA GLN A 46 1.14 -5.30 6.04
C GLN A 46 1.29 -6.32 4.92
N ILE A 47 2.04 -7.38 5.19
CA ILE A 47 2.36 -8.41 4.21
C ILE A 47 1.90 -9.75 4.79
N THR A 48 1.25 -10.52 3.94
CA THR A 48 0.85 -11.91 4.18
C THR A 48 1.45 -12.79 3.08
N GLU A 49 1.23 -14.10 3.14
CA GLU A 49 1.72 -15.01 2.10
C GLU A 49 1.19 -14.63 0.70
N ASP A 50 -0.08 -14.21 0.62
CA ASP A 50 -0.75 -13.99 -0.66
C ASP A 50 -0.98 -12.51 -1.00
N ASN A 51 -0.82 -11.60 -0.03
CA ASN A 51 -1.22 -10.21 -0.20
C ASN A 51 -0.30 -9.20 0.49
N ILE A 52 -0.18 -8.03 -0.14
CA ILE A 52 0.36 -6.80 0.44
C ILE A 52 -0.79 -5.80 0.61
N PHE A 53 -0.96 -5.31 1.83
CA PHE A 53 -1.92 -4.29 2.21
C PHE A 53 -1.19 -2.97 2.43
N LEU A 54 -1.56 -1.95 1.67
CA LEU A 54 -1.09 -0.57 1.85
C LEU A 54 -2.21 0.23 2.49
N ILE A 55 -2.01 0.66 3.73
CA ILE A 55 -2.97 1.52 4.43
C ILE A 55 -2.74 2.96 3.97
N LEU A 56 -3.76 3.58 3.38
CA LEU A 56 -3.67 4.90 2.78
C LEU A 56 -4.31 5.94 3.69
N GLY A 57 -3.71 7.12 3.72
CA GLY A 57 -4.29 8.24 4.42
C GLY A 57 -3.63 9.56 4.10
N GLN A 58 -3.91 10.54 4.95
CA GLN A 58 -3.32 11.88 4.91
C GLN A 58 -3.08 12.36 6.34
N ASN A 59 -2.04 13.18 6.52
CA ASN A 59 -1.88 13.93 7.76
C ASN A 59 -3.08 14.89 7.92
N THR A 60 -3.59 14.99 9.14
CA THR A 60 -4.72 15.87 9.49
C THR A 60 -4.21 17.19 10.06
#